data_AF-A0A6M9WVI6-F1
#
_entry.id   AF-A0A6M9WVI6-F1
#
_cell.length_a   1.000
_cell.length_b   1.000
_cell.length_c   1.000
_cell.angle_alpha   90.00
_cell.angle_beta   90.00
_cell.angle_gamma   90.00
#
_symmetry.space_group_name_H-M   'P 1'
#
loop_
_entity.id
_entity.type
_entity.pdbx_description
1 polymer ?
#
loop_
_entity_poly.entity_id
_entity_poly.type
_entity_poly.pdbx_seq_one_letter_code
_entity_poly.pdbx_strand_id
1 'polypeptide(L)'
;MTSQLIPVFNGSISNQAALLCNARNLHAFLGVGIRFASWITERIAEYGFVENQDYMIASQIREAKGRGGHNRKEYHLTLDTAKELAMVDDCVQY
;
A
#
# COMPACT_ATOMS: atom_id res chain seq x y z
N MET A 1 -8.70 25.24 0.99
CA MET A 1 -7.81 24.17 0.49
C MET A 1 -8.31 22.87 1.08
N THR A 2 -8.69 21.89 0.26
CA THR A 2 -9.09 20.57 0.79
C THR A 2 -7.81 19.80 1.10
N SER A 3 -7.45 19.68 2.38
CA SER A 3 -6.44 18.72 2.80
C SER A 3 -6.95 17.34 2.38
N GLN A 4 -6.45 16.80 1.27
CA GLN A 4 -6.74 15.42 0.92
C GLN A 4 -6.07 14.56 1.98
N LEU A 5 -6.87 13.80 2.71
CA LEU A 5 -6.40 12.88 3.75
C LEU A 5 -6.47 11.47 3.19
N ILE A 6 -5.39 10.72 3.30
CA ILE A 6 -5.41 9.29 2.98
C ILE A 6 -6.16 8.57 4.11
N PRO A 7 -7.20 7.77 3.80
CA PRO A 7 -7.92 7.02 4.81
C PRO A 7 -7.03 5.90 5.38
N VAL A 8 -6.95 5.85 6.71
CA VAL A 8 -6.32 4.77 7.48
C VAL A 8 -7.39 3.98 8.22
N PHE A 9 -7.11 2.72 8.51
CA PHE A 9 -8.02 1.83 9.21
C PHE A 9 -7.28 1.03 10.28
N ASN A 10 -8.01 0.61 11.31
CA ASN A 10 -7.46 -0.29 12.33
C ASN A 10 -7.36 -1.70 11.74
N GLY A 11 -6.17 -2.30 11.86
CA GLY A 11 -5.93 -3.69 11.53
C GLY A 11 -5.01 -4.32 12.56
N SER A 12 -4.55 -5.54 12.26
CA SER A 12 -3.53 -6.21 13.05
C SER A 12 -2.41 -6.69 12.13
N ILE A 13 -1.17 -6.41 12.54
CA ILE A 13 0.05 -6.91 11.89
C ILE A 13 0.89 -7.60 12.97
N SER A 14 1.43 -8.78 12.69
CA SER A 14 2.13 -9.60 13.70
C SER A 14 1.35 -9.78 15.03
N ASN A 15 0.02 -10.00 14.97
CA ASN A 15 -0.87 -10.08 16.14
C ASN A 15 -0.92 -8.82 17.04
N GLN A 16 -0.39 -7.69 16.59
CA GLN A 16 -0.49 -6.41 17.29
C GLN A 16 -1.46 -5.49 16.56
N ALA A 17 -2.29 -4.77 17.33
CA ALA A 17 -3.17 -3.76 16.77
C ALA A 17 -2.33 -2.61 16.19
N ALA A 18 -2.54 -2.32 14.91
CA ALA A 18 -1.81 -1.28 14.20
C ALA A 18 -2.76 -0.50 13.28
N LEU A 19 -2.43 0.77 13.05
CA LEU A 19 -3.07 1.55 12.00
C LEU A 19 -2.45 1.16 10.67
N LEU A 20 -3.29 0.79 9.72
CA LEU A 20 -2.91 0.38 8.39
C LEU A 20 -3.42 1.38 7.36
N CYS A 21 -2.69 1.49 6.27
CA CYS A 21 -2.99 2.33 5.13
C CYS A 21 -3.04 1.47 3.87
N ASN A 22 -4.03 1.71 3.01
CA ASN A 22 -4.08 1.03 1.71
C ASN A 22 -3.03 1.61 0.77
N ALA A 23 -2.06 0.80 0.34
CA ALA A 23 -0.96 1.22 -0.52
C ALA A 23 -1.44 1.80 -1.85
N ARG A 24 -2.59 1.34 -2.37
CA ARG A 24 -3.16 1.85 -3.61
C ARG A 24 -3.76 3.24 -3.44
N ASN A 25 -4.36 3.52 -2.28
CA ASN A 25 -4.83 4.86 -1.95
C ASN A 25 -3.65 5.81 -1.80
N LEU A 26 -2.57 5.37 -1.15
CA LEU A 26 -1.31 6.11 -1.06
C LEU A 26 -0.72 6.39 -2.45
N HIS A 27 -0.60 5.39 -3.32
CA HIS A 27 -0.12 5.57 -4.69
C HIS A 27 -0.97 6.57 -5.50
N ALA A 28 -2.29 6.48 -5.38
CA ALA A 28 -3.20 7.41 -6.06
C ALA A 28 -3.09 8.83 -5.51
N PHE A 29 -2.90 8.97 -4.19
CA PHE A 29 -2.70 10.24 -3.51
C PHE A 29 -1.39 10.91 -3.94
N LEU A 30 -0.31 10.15 -4.01
CA LEU A 30 1.00 10.64 -4.46
C LEU A 30 1.06 10.94 -5.96
N GLY A 31 0.05 10.54 -6.74
CA GLY A 31 0.00 10.81 -8.18
C GLY A 31 1.09 10.12 -9.00
N VAL A 32 1.70 9.07 -8.48
CA VAL A 32 2.83 8.38 -9.13
C VAL A 32 2.41 7.83 -10.49
N GLY A 33 3.15 8.20 -11.55
CA GLY A 33 2.87 7.80 -12.94
C GLY A 33 3.24 6.34 -13.28
N ILE A 34 3.88 5.64 -12.36
CA ILE A 34 4.28 4.23 -12.51
C ILE A 34 3.06 3.33 -12.23
N ARG A 35 3.05 2.11 -12.79
CA ARG A 35 1.99 1.14 -12.46
C ARG A 35 2.14 0.71 -11.01
N PHE A 36 1.06 0.74 -10.24
CA PHE A 36 1.00 0.33 -8.82
C PHE A 36 1.78 -0.96 -8.50
N ALA A 37 1.64 -1.99 -9.33
CA ALA A 37 2.30 -3.28 -9.10
C ALA A 37 3.83 -3.17 -9.15
N SER A 38 4.37 -2.41 -10.11
CA SER A 38 5.81 -2.14 -10.21
C SER A 38 6.26 -1.24 -9.08
N TRP A 39 5.53 -0.15 -8.82
CA TRP A 39 5.85 0.80 -7.77
C TRP A 39 5.94 0.13 -6.38
N ILE A 40 4.93 -0.65 -5.99
CA ILE A 40 4.93 -1.27 -4.66
C ILE A 40 6.04 -2.33 -4.52
N THR A 41 6.32 -3.10 -5.58
CA THR A 41 7.41 -4.08 -5.54
C THR A 41 8.78 -3.43 -5.50
N GLU A 42 8.97 -2.33 -6.24
CA GLU A 42 10.21 -1.55 -6.22
C GLU A 42 10.42 -0.92 -4.84
N ARG A 43 9.40 -0.30 -4.27
CA ARG A 43 9.46 0.28 -2.93
C ARG A 43 9.74 -0.76 -1.84
N ILE A 44 9.06 -1.91 -1.87
CA ILE A 44 9.35 -3.00 -0.92
C ILE A 44 10.81 -3.46 -1.04
N ALA A 45 11.34 -3.60 -2.26
CA ALA A 45 12.71 -4.04 -2.49
C ALA A 45 13.76 -2.97 -2.12
N GLU A 46 13.49 -1.71 -2.43
CA GLU A 46 14.37 -0.56 -2.19
C GLU A 46 14.56 -0.30 -0.69
N TYR A 47 13.46 -0.34 0.07
CA TYR A 47 13.47 -0.09 1.52
C TYR A 47 13.63 -1.36 2.35
N GLY A 48 13.55 -2.54 1.73
CA GLY A 48 13.67 -3.83 2.42
C GLY A 48 12.49 -4.14 3.36
N PHE A 49 11.28 -3.67 3.03
CA PHE A 49 10.10 -3.90 3.86
C PHE A 49 9.79 -5.40 4.01
N VAL A 50 9.37 -5.79 5.20
CA VAL A 50 9.10 -7.18 5.58
C VAL A 50 7.61 -7.45 5.69
N GLU A 51 7.16 -8.54 5.06
CA GLU A 51 5.76 -8.99 5.15
C GLU A 51 5.42 -9.42 6.59
N ASN A 52 4.23 -9.03 7.06
CA ASN A 52 3.76 -9.18 8.44
C ASN A 52 4.49 -8.32 9.48
N GLN A 53 5.34 -7.38 9.05
CA GLN A 53 5.96 -6.39 9.92
C GLN A 53 5.64 -4.97 9.42
N ASP A 54 6.02 -4.67 8.18
CA ASP A 54 5.87 -3.34 7.58
C ASP A 54 4.66 -3.28 6.63
N TYR A 55 4.30 -4.41 6.03
CA TYR A 55 3.13 -4.54 5.18
C TYR A 55 2.48 -5.92 5.28
N MET A 56 1.22 -6.01 4.88
CA MET A 56 0.51 -7.27 4.70
C MET A 56 -0.16 -7.31 3.33
N ILE A 57 -0.24 -8.50 2.74
CA ILE A 57 -0.92 -8.71 1.47
C ILE A 57 -2.38 -9.06 1.75
N ALA A 58 -3.28 -8.10 1.54
CA ALA A 58 -4.71 -8.35 1.47
C ALA A 58 -5.03 -8.88 0.07
N SER A 59 -5.03 -10.21 -0.08
CA SER A 59 -5.51 -10.81 -1.31
C SER A 59 -7.03 -10.68 -1.39
N GLN A 60 -7.54 -9.89 -2.32
CA GLN A 60 -8.98 -9.89 -2.62
C GLN A 60 -9.27 -11.11 -3.49
N ILE A 61 -9.64 -12.23 -2.86
CA ILE A 61 -10.19 -13.38 -3.57
C ILE A 61 -11.58 -12.96 -4.07
N ARG A 62 -11.66 -12.47 -5.30
CA ARG A 62 -12.93 -12.44 -6.01
C ARG A 62 -13.18 -13.86 -6.48
N GLU A 63 -14.23 -14.50 -5.95
CA GLU A 63 -14.67 -15.81 -6.44
C GLU A 63 -14.92 -15.73 -7.95
N ALA A 64 -13.95 -16.19 -8.72
CA ALA A 64 -14.04 -16.21 -10.17
C ALA A 64 -14.98 -17.35 -10.58
N LYS A 65 -16.28 -17.07 -10.66
CA LYS A 65 -17.22 -17.91 -11.40
C LYS A 65 -16.88 -17.86 -12.89
N GLY A 66 -15.95 -18.70 -13.31
CA GLY A 66 -15.62 -18.95 -14.72
C GLY A 66 -14.40 -18.16 -15.22
N ARG A 67 -13.48 -18.92 -15.82
CA ARG A 67 -12.28 -18.50 -16.58
C ARG A 67 -11.42 -17.42 -15.92
N GLY A 68 -10.33 -17.90 -15.30
CA GLY A 68 -9.31 -17.18 -14.55
C GLY A 68 -9.08 -15.74 -14.98
N GLY A 69 -9.23 -14.83 -14.02
CA GLY A 69 -9.02 -13.40 -14.24
C GLY A 69 -8.81 -12.67 -12.93
N HIS A 70 -7.53 -12.41 -12.64
CA HIS A 70 -7.01 -11.43 -11.67
C HIS A 70 -7.27 -11.69 -10.18
N ASN A 71 -6.37 -12.47 -9.56
CA ASN A 71 -6.03 -12.28 -8.15
C ASN A 71 -5.39 -10.89 -8.00
N ARG A 72 -6.19 -9.87 -7.65
CA ARG A 72 -5.67 -8.54 -7.39
C ARG A 72 -5.05 -8.54 -5.99
N LYS A 73 -3.73 -8.43 -5.92
CA LYS A 73 -3.02 -8.22 -4.66
C LYS A 73 -3.28 -6.79 -4.20
N GLU A 74 -3.88 -6.63 -3.04
CA GLU A 74 -3.90 -5.37 -2.31
C GLU A 74 -2.85 -5.43 -1.21
N TYR A 75 -2.18 -4.30 -0.99
CA TYR A 75 -1.13 -4.19 0.03
C TYR A 75 -1.62 -3.19 1.07
N HIS A 76 -1.55 -3.60 2.32
CA HIS A 76 -1.79 -2.74 3.47
C HIS A 76 -0.47 -2.49 4.16
N LEU A 77 -0.05 -1.23 4.19
CA LEU A 77 1.17 -0.78 4.85
C LEU A 77 0.84 -0.39 6.28
N THR A 78 1.79 -0.50 7.20
CA THR A 78 1.65 0.19 8.48
C THR A 78 1.62 1.70 8.26
N LEU A 79 1.02 2.42 9.20
CA LEU A 79 0.99 3.88 9.16
C LEU A 79 2.39 4.49 9.10
N ASP A 80 3.35 3.87 9.78
CA ASP A 80 4.73 4.35 9.82
C ASP A 80 5.39 4.23 8.44
N THR A 81 5.36 3.03 7.86
CA THR A 81 5.84 2.74 6.50
C THR A 81 5.17 3.63 5.45
N ALA A 82 3.86 3.86 5.57
CA ALA A 82 3.11 4.72 4.65
C ALA A 82 3.56 6.19 4.73
N LYS A 83 3.92 6.69 5.92
CA LYS A 83 4.46 8.04 6.10
C LYS A 83 5.85 8.18 5.50
N GLU A 84 6.72 7.18 5.71
CA GLU A 84 8.06 7.19 5.12
C GLU A 84 7.98 7.26 3.59
N LEU A 85 7.15 6.42 2.98
CA LEU A 85 6.92 6.46 1.54
C LEU A 85 6.34 7.79 1.07
N ALA A 86 5.37 8.35 1.80
CA ALA A 86 4.80 9.63 1.44
C ALA A 86 5.86 10.74 1.48
N MET A 87 6.73 10.78 2.49
CA MET A 87 7.78 11.79 2.59
C MET A 87 8.80 11.70 1.46
N VAL A 88 9.17 10.48 1.05
CA VAL A 88 10.17 10.32 -0.01
C VAL A 88 9.57 10.62 -1.39
N ASP A 89 8.41 10.05 -1.71
CA ASP A 89 7.81 10.21 -3.04
C ASP A 89 7.23 11.60 -3.28
N ASP A 90 6.70 12.28 -2.25
CA ASP A 90 6.18 13.64 -2.37
C ASP A 90 7.30 14.66 -2.68
N CYS A 91 8.53 14.39 -2.22
CA CYS A 91 9.70 15.23 -2.49
C CYS A 91 10.22 15.12 -3.94
N VAL A 92 9.85 14.07 -4.69
CA VAL A 92 10.42 13.77 -6.02
C VAL A 92 9.56 14.31 -7.18
N GLN A 93 8.41 14.93 -6.90
CA GLN A 93 7.50 15.46 -7.94
C GLN A 93 7.84 16.89 -8.45
N TYR A 94 9.10 17.34 -8.35
CA TYR A 94 9.55 18.67 -8.81
C TYR A 94 10.44 18.65 -10.05
#